data_AF-A0A452TIP9-F1
#
_entry.id   AF-A0A452TIP9-F1
#
_cell.length_a   1.000
_cell.length_b   1.000
_cell.length_c   1.000
_cell.angle_alpha   90.00
_cell.angle_beta   90.00
_cell.angle_gamma   90.00
#
_symmetry.space_group_name_H-M   'P 1'
#
loop_
_entity.id
_entity.type
_entity.pdbx_description
1 polymer ?
#
loop_
_entity_poly.entity_id
_entity_poly.type
_entity_poly.pdbx_seq_one_letter_code
_entity_poly.pdbx_strand_id
1 'polypeptide(L)'
;MPQNEYIELHRKRYGYGLNYHEEKRKKEGQKAHECSKKTKKLTGLKAKLYHKQRHAEKIQTKKTIKMYEKRSTKQKTDGKNPQGAMPACLRARKGLSRAKELSSMIKRK
;
A
#
# COMPACT_ATOMS: atom_id res chain seq x y z
N MET A 1 33.51 6.97 7.86
CA MET A 1 32.05 7.12 7.67
C MET A 1 31.73 8.61 7.73
N PRO A 2 31.03 9.18 6.73
CA PRO A 2 30.57 10.55 6.87
C PRO A 2 29.62 10.65 8.08
N GLN A 3 29.89 11.60 8.97
CA GLN A 3 29.09 11.86 10.18
C GLN A 3 27.96 12.86 9.85
N ASN A 4 26.79 12.68 10.48
CA ASN A 4 25.58 13.51 10.32
C ASN A 4 24.94 13.53 8.92
N GLU A 5 23.84 14.27 8.78
CA GLU A 5 23.10 14.55 7.53
C GLU A 5 23.84 15.54 6.61
N TYR A 6 25.11 15.27 6.31
CA TYR A 6 25.99 16.16 5.54
C TYR A 6 25.44 16.51 4.14
N ILE A 7 24.69 15.60 3.50
CA ILE A 7 24.04 15.82 2.19
C ILE A 7 22.94 16.87 2.32
N GLU A 8 22.15 16.84 3.39
CA GLU A 8 21.09 17.82 3.61
C GLU A 8 21.67 19.18 3.98
N LEU A 9 22.73 19.19 4.81
CA LEU A 9 23.47 20.41 5.14
C LEU A 9 24.05 21.07 3.87
N HIS A 10 24.63 20.27 2.97
CA HIS A 10 25.14 20.76 1.69
C HIS A 10 24.01 21.37 0.83
N ARG A 11 22.85 20.71 0.75
CA ARG A 11 21.68 21.25 0.01
C ARG A 11 21.14 22.53 0.64
N LYS A 12 21.16 22.66 1.97
CA LYS A 12 20.74 23.89 2.66
C LYS A 12 21.70 25.05 2.42
N ARG A 13 23.01 24.77 2.37
CA ARG A 13 24.07 25.79 2.17
C ARG A 13 24.21 26.23 0.72
N TYR A 14 24.22 25.28 -0.22
CA TYR A 14 24.57 25.51 -1.63
C TYR A 14 23.40 25.29 -2.58
N GLY A 15 22.25 24.82 -2.09
CA GLY A 15 21.08 24.53 -2.91
C GLY A 15 21.18 23.23 -3.70
N TYR A 16 20.32 23.13 -4.71
CA TYR A 16 20.35 22.06 -5.72
C TYR A 16 21.11 22.55 -6.95
N GLY A 17 21.55 21.60 -7.80
CA GLY A 17 22.07 21.95 -9.12
C GLY A 17 21.04 22.72 -9.95
N LEU A 18 21.50 23.66 -10.77
CA LEU A 18 20.66 24.62 -11.50
C LEU A 18 19.49 23.97 -12.25
N ASN A 19 19.73 22.81 -12.90
CA ASN A 19 18.73 22.13 -13.72
C ASN A 19 17.91 21.06 -12.97
N TYR A 20 18.14 20.87 -11.67
CA TYR A 20 17.57 19.75 -10.90
C TYR A 20 16.03 19.68 -10.98
N HIS A 21 15.37 20.82 -10.79
CA HIS A 21 13.92 20.88 -10.78
C HIS A 21 13.33 20.66 -12.18
N GLU A 22 13.99 21.16 -13.22
CA GLU A 22 13.56 20.95 -14.59
C GLU A 22 13.69 19.49 -15.02
N GLU A 23 14.82 18.86 -14.72
CA GLU A 23 15.06 17.45 -15.01
C GLU A 23 14.07 16.57 -14.25
N LYS A 24 13.83 16.85 -12.97
CA LYS A 24 12.86 16.13 -12.15
C LYS A 24 11.46 16.20 -12.75
N ARG A 25 11.02 17.40 -13.15
CA ARG A 25 9.73 17.61 -13.84
C ARG A 25 9.66 16.85 -15.16
N LYS A 26 10.69 16.96 -16.02
CA LYS A 26 10.75 16.26 -17.32
C LYS A 26 10.70 14.75 -17.12
N LYS A 27 11.45 14.22 -16.16
CA LYS A 27 11.45 12.81 -15.79
C LYS A 27 10.07 12.37 -15.30
N GLU A 28 9.43 13.14 -14.42
CA GLU A 28 8.07 12.86 -13.95
C GLU A 28 7.04 12.85 -15.07
N GLY A 29 7.11 13.79 -16.01
CA GLY A 29 6.25 13.81 -17.20
C GLY A 29 6.48 12.61 -18.13
N GLN A 30 7.73 12.17 -18.29
CA GLN A 30 8.08 11.03 -19.15
C GLN A 30 7.71 9.66 -18.54
N LYS A 31 7.54 9.55 -17.21
CA LYS A 31 7.23 8.29 -16.52
C LYS A 31 6.08 7.52 -17.15
N ALA A 32 5.01 8.19 -17.59
CA ALA A 32 3.85 7.54 -18.20
C ALA A 32 4.22 6.81 -19.51
N HIS A 33 4.97 7.47 -20.40
CA HIS A 33 5.46 6.89 -21.64
C HIS A 33 6.46 5.77 -21.38
N GLU A 34 7.38 5.97 -20.44
CA GLU A 34 8.34 4.94 -20.04
C GLU A 34 7.66 3.67 -19.50
N CYS A 35 6.66 3.82 -18.64
CA CYS A 35 5.88 2.69 -18.11
C CYS A 35 5.18 1.92 -19.22
N SER A 36 4.57 2.62 -20.19
CA SER A 36 3.95 1.99 -21.37
C SER A 36 4.98 1.23 -22.21
N LYS A 37 6.12 1.88 -22.49
CA LYS A 37 7.23 1.30 -23.25
C LYS A 37 7.80 0.05 -22.56
N LYS A 38 8.00 0.08 -21.24
CA LYS A 38 8.45 -1.07 -20.44
C LYS A 38 7.47 -2.23 -20.52
N THR A 39 6.17 -1.97 -20.38
CA THR A 39 5.13 -3.00 -20.52
C THR A 39 5.19 -3.71 -21.87
N LYS A 40 5.38 -2.95 -22.97
CA LYS A 40 5.42 -3.50 -24.33
C LYS A 40 6.72 -4.23 -24.66
N LYS A 41 7.84 -3.80 -24.08
CA LYS A 41 9.19 -4.30 -24.43
C LYS A 41 9.72 -5.40 -23.51
N LEU A 42 9.29 -5.45 -22.24
CA LEU A 42 9.73 -6.47 -21.31
C LEU A 42 9.17 -7.83 -21.73
N THR A 43 10.03 -8.85 -21.78
CA THR A 43 9.67 -10.22 -22.13
C THR A 43 10.05 -11.20 -21.02
N GLY A 44 9.52 -12.43 -21.09
CA GLY A 44 9.87 -13.52 -20.18
C GLY A 44 9.52 -13.27 -18.71
N LEU A 45 10.39 -13.72 -17.81
CA LEU A 45 10.20 -13.62 -16.35
C LEU A 45 10.13 -12.17 -15.86
N LYS A 46 10.90 -11.26 -16.47
CA LYS A 46 10.91 -9.82 -16.13
C LYS A 46 9.54 -9.19 -16.38
N ALA A 47 8.87 -9.55 -17.49
CA ALA A 47 7.52 -9.10 -17.78
C ALA A 47 6.52 -9.57 -16.71
N LYS A 48 6.58 -10.86 -16.35
CA LYS A 48 5.69 -11.45 -15.31
C LYS A 48 5.85 -10.73 -13.97
N LEU A 49 7.08 -10.48 -13.52
CA LEU A 49 7.34 -9.74 -12.28
C LEU A 49 6.83 -8.30 -12.35
N TYR A 50 7.05 -7.60 -13.46
CA TYR A 50 6.59 -6.23 -13.66
C TYR A 50 5.06 -6.14 -13.61
N HIS A 51 4.34 -7.02 -14.29
CA HIS A 51 2.86 -7.05 -14.23
C HIS A 51 2.33 -7.35 -12.82
N LYS A 52 2.99 -8.26 -12.09
CA LYS A 52 2.64 -8.57 -10.69
C LYS A 52 2.77 -7.33 -9.79
N GLN A 53 3.88 -6.59 -9.93
CA GLN A 53 4.09 -5.33 -9.20
C GLN A 53 3.02 -4.28 -9.56
N ARG A 54 2.76 -4.05 -10.84
CA ARG A 54 1.76 -3.06 -11.31
C ARG A 54 0.34 -3.41 -10.85
N HIS A 55 0.00 -4.69 -10.80
CA HIS A 55 -1.29 -5.15 -10.28
C HIS A 55 -1.44 -4.85 -8.78
N ALA A 56 -0.40 -5.11 -7.98
CA ALA A 56 -0.39 -4.81 -6.55
C ALA A 56 -0.51 -3.30 -6.28
N GLU A 57 0.27 -2.47 -7.00
CA GLU A 57 0.19 -1.00 -6.93
C GLU A 57 -1.23 -0.50 -7.25
N LYS A 58 -1.85 -1.01 -8.33
CA LYS A 58 -3.21 -0.64 -8.73
C LYS A 58 -4.23 -0.96 -7.63
N ILE A 59 -4.11 -2.12 -6.99
CA ILE A 59 -4.98 -2.51 -5.89
C ILE A 59 -4.78 -1.60 -4.69
N GLN A 60 -3.54 -1.31 -4.32
CA GLN A 60 -3.23 -0.43 -3.20
C GLN A 60 -3.83 0.96 -3.42
N THR A 61 -3.62 1.57 -4.58
CA THR A 61 -4.18 2.88 -4.91
C THR A 61 -5.70 2.87 -4.88
N LYS A 62 -6.36 1.85 -5.45
CA LYS A 62 -7.82 1.70 -5.39
C LYS A 62 -8.33 1.60 -3.96
N LYS A 63 -7.64 0.86 -3.09
CA LYS A 63 -7.99 0.74 -1.66
C LYS A 63 -7.84 2.08 -0.96
N THR A 64 -6.77 2.82 -1.22
CA THR A 64 -6.53 4.15 -0.63
C THR A 64 -7.59 5.16 -1.06
N ILE A 65 -7.93 5.19 -2.35
CA ILE A 65 -9.00 6.06 -2.86
C ILE A 65 -10.33 5.72 -2.19
N LYS A 66 -10.71 4.43 -2.17
CA LYS A 66 -11.95 3.97 -1.53
C LYS A 66 -12.00 4.29 -0.02
N MET A 67 -10.86 4.20 0.67
CA MET A 67 -10.74 4.57 2.08
C MET A 67 -11.00 6.07 2.28
N TYR A 68 -10.43 6.91 1.43
CA TYR A 68 -10.62 8.36 1.47
C TYR A 68 -12.07 8.76 1.16
N GLU A 69 -12.66 8.20 0.11
CA GLU A 69 -14.07 8.42 -0.26
C GLU A 69 -15.04 8.05 0.87
N LYS A 70 -14.81 6.90 1.53
CA LYS A 70 -15.60 6.45 2.68
C LYS A 70 -15.39 7.28 3.94
N ARG A 71 -14.22 7.90 4.12
CA ARG A 71 -13.96 8.79 5.25
C ARG A 71 -14.69 10.12 5.07
N SER A 72 -14.73 10.64 3.83
CA SER A 72 -15.41 11.89 3.50
C SER A 72 -16.94 11.77 3.59
N THR A 73 -17.48 10.59 3.34
CA THR A 73 -18.91 10.31 3.48
C THR A 73 -19.22 9.75 4.86
N LYS A 74 -19.77 10.58 5.76
CA LYS A 74 -20.33 10.09 7.03
C LYS A 74 -21.58 9.26 6.73
N GLN A 75 -21.41 7.98 6.37
CA GLN A 75 -22.55 7.07 6.30
C GLN A 75 -23.07 6.87 7.72
N LYS A 76 -24.25 7.43 8.01
CA LYS A 76 -25.05 7.01 9.17
C LYS A 76 -25.35 5.54 8.95
N THR A 77 -24.92 4.68 9.87
CA THR A 77 -25.37 3.29 9.87
C THR A 77 -26.87 3.31 10.12
N ASP A 78 -27.67 3.01 9.10
CA ASP A 78 -29.10 2.78 9.28
C ASP A 78 -29.28 1.69 10.34
N GLY A 79 -29.98 2.02 11.42
CA GLY A 79 -30.12 1.23 12.65
C GLY A 79 -30.90 -0.08 12.49
N LYS A 80 -30.83 -0.74 11.34
CA LYS A 80 -31.35 -2.09 11.18
C LYS A 80 -30.29 -3.06 11.70
N ASN A 81 -30.50 -3.52 12.93
CA ASN A 81 -29.75 -4.63 13.52
C ASN A 81 -29.66 -5.77 12.49
N PRO A 82 -28.45 -6.14 12.02
CA PRO A 82 -28.33 -7.29 11.14
C PRO A 82 -28.82 -8.53 11.89
N GLN A 83 -29.54 -9.41 11.20
CA GLN A 83 -30.26 -10.58 11.71
C GLN A 83 -29.38 -11.69 12.35
N GLY A 84 -28.14 -11.35 12.72
CA GLY A 84 -27.13 -12.18 13.39
C GLY A 84 -26.31 -11.39 14.44
N ALA A 85 -26.92 -10.39 15.08
CA ALA A 85 -26.31 -9.62 16.16
C ALA A 85 -26.10 -10.49 17.41
N MET A 86 -24.89 -11.03 17.54
CA MET A 86 -24.45 -11.71 18.77
C MET A 86 -24.22 -10.67 19.88
N PRO A 87 -24.52 -11.00 21.15
CA PRO A 87 -24.19 -10.16 22.30
C PRO A 87 -22.73 -9.69 22.25
N ALA A 88 -22.46 -8.44 22.67
CA ALA A 88 -21.13 -7.84 22.62
C ALA A 88 -20.04 -8.73 23.24
N CYS A 89 -20.39 -9.45 24.31
CA CYS A 89 -19.53 -10.42 25.00
C CYS A 89 -19.08 -11.61 24.12
N LEU A 90 -19.87 -12.03 23.13
CA LEU A 90 -19.57 -13.15 22.24
C LEU A 90 -18.91 -12.72 20.92
N ARG A 91 -18.98 -11.43 20.57
CA ARG A 91 -18.49 -10.88 19.30
C ARG A 91 -16.97 -10.97 19.12
N ALA A 92 -16.21 -10.73 20.18
CA ALA A 92 -14.74 -10.75 20.18
C ALA A 92 -14.14 -12.16 20.33
N ARG A 93 -14.95 -13.19 20.65
CA ARG A 93 -14.46 -14.55 21.00
C ARG A 93 -14.23 -15.46 19.79
N LYS A 94 -14.63 -15.07 18.57
CA LYS A 94 -14.48 -15.88 17.34
C LYS A 94 -13.04 -16.18 16.92
N GLY A 95 -12.05 -15.38 17.34
CA GLY A 95 -10.63 -15.62 17.02
C GLY A 95 -9.90 -16.56 17.98
N LEU A 96 -10.43 -16.77 19.18
CA LEU A 96 -9.79 -17.54 20.25
C LEU A 96 -10.00 -19.05 20.10
N SER A 97 -11.14 -19.49 19.54
CA SER A 97 -11.46 -20.93 19.41
C SER A 97 -10.51 -21.65 18.46
N ARG A 98 -10.24 -21.06 17.29
CA ARG A 98 -9.41 -21.70 16.24
C ARG A 98 -7.95 -21.90 16.67
N ALA A 99 -7.37 -20.95 17.41
CA ALA A 99 -6.00 -21.08 17.91
C ALA A 99 -5.89 -22.11 19.06
N LYS A 100 -6.91 -22.19 19.92
CA LYS A 100 -6.96 -23.12 21.05
C LYS A 100 -7.24 -24.56 20.59
N GLU A 101 -8.04 -24.76 19.55
CA GLU A 101 -8.26 -26.04 18.87
C GLU A 101 -7.00 -26.56 18.16
N LEU A 102 -6.26 -25.70 17.46
CA LEU A 102 -4.98 -26.09 16.84
C LEU A 102 -3.92 -26.46 17.89
N SER A 103 -3.87 -25.71 19.00
CA SER A 103 -3.01 -26.00 20.15
C SER A 103 -3.34 -27.34 20.82
N SER A 104 -4.62 -27.66 21.00
CA SER A 104 -5.05 -28.94 21.59
C SER A 104 -4.83 -30.12 20.65
N MET A 105 -4.92 -29.93 19.33
CA MET A 105 -4.56 -30.95 18.34
C MET A 105 -3.06 -31.25 18.32
N ILE A 106 -2.20 -30.25 18.50
CA ILE A 106 -0.74 -30.45 18.55
C ILE A 106 -0.32 -31.16 19.84
N LYS A 107 -0.97 -30.87 20.98
CA LYS A 107 -0.70 -31.51 22.28
C LYS A 107 -1.24 -32.95 22.43
N ARG A 108 -2.04 -33.41 21.47
CA ARG A 108 -2.63 -34.77 21.45
C ARG A 108 -1.91 -35.74 20.52
N LYS A 109 -0.82 -35.32 19.88
CA LYS A 109 0.21 -36.22 19.35
C LYS A 109 1.18 -36.56 20.46
#